data_AF-A0A9W6GW72-F1
#
_entry.id   AF-A0A9W6GW72-F1
#
_cell.length_a   1.000
_cell.length_b   1.000
_cell.length_c   1.000
_cell.angle_alpha   90.00
_cell.angle_beta   90.00
_cell.angle_gamma   90.00
#
_symmetry.space_group_name_H-M   'P 1'
#
loop_
_entity.id
_entity.type
_entity.pdbx_description
1 polymer ?
#
loop_
_entity_poly.entity_id
_entity_poly.type
_entity_poly.pdbx_seq_one_letter_code
_entity_poly.pdbx_strand_id
1 'polypeptide(L)' 'MTSKAESDPHLHTRHMAACLQETINRLREDIDKVDEPQLKAMFETSAEVLCGLKKAYSDYEQKKESAWPGGRELHS' A
#
# COMPACT_ATOMS: atom_id res chain seq x y z
N MET A 1 5.97 26.42 8.34
CA MET A 1 6.78 26.33 7.11
C MET A 1 6.92 24.85 6.80
N THR A 2 6.00 24.29 6.02
CA THR A 2 6.07 22.87 5.62
C THR A 2 7.31 22.70 4.76
N SER A 3 8.23 21.87 5.22
CA SER A 3 9.45 21.59 4.47
C SER A 3 9.06 20.86 3.18
N LYS A 4 9.80 21.10 2.08
CA LYS A 4 9.54 20.47 0.78
C LYS A 4 9.51 18.93 0.85
N ALA A 5 10.15 18.34 1.87
CA ALA A 5 10.11 16.92 2.17
C ALA A 5 8.73 16.43 2.68
N GLU A 6 8.02 17.24 3.48
CA GLU A 6 6.66 16.94 3.96
C GLU A 6 5.60 17.07 2.87
N SER A 7 5.96 17.51 1.67
CA SER A 7 5.05 17.58 0.52
C SER A 7 5.48 16.65 -0.61
N ASP A 8 6.51 15.83 -0.42
CA ASP A 8 6.93 14.86 -1.43
C ASP A 8 5.91 13.71 -1.47
N PRO A 9 5.12 13.58 -2.54
CA PRO A 9 4.11 12.53 -2.64
C PRO A 9 4.72 11.13 -2.59
N HIS A 10 5.98 10.94 -3.00
CA HIS A 10 6.68 9.65 -2.93
C HIS A 10 7.04 9.28 -1.49
N LEU A 11 7.49 10.26 -0.70
CA LEU A 11 7.76 10.03 0.72
C LEU A 11 6.47 9.62 1.44
N HIS A 12 5.35 10.27 1.12
CA HIS A 12 4.04 9.92 1.66
C HIS A 12 3.58 8.52 1.24
N THR A 13 3.71 8.15 -0.03
CA THR A 13 3.30 6.80 -0.47
C THR A 13 4.15 5.69 0.15
N ARG A 14 5.46 5.91 0.30
CA ARG A 14 6.36 4.95 0.97
C ARG A 14 6.01 4.79 2.44
N HIS A 15 5.76 5.89 3.14
CA HIS A 15 5.34 5.87 4.53
C HIS A 15 4.02 5.10 4.70
N MET A 16 3.03 5.39 3.85
CA MET A 16 1.76 4.67 3.86
C MET A 16 1.93 3.17 3.57
N ALA A 17 2.75 2.80 2.58
CA ALA A 17 3.04 1.39 2.28
C ALA A 17 3.72 0.66 3.46
N ALA A 18 4.59 1.36 4.20
CA ALA A 18 5.22 0.83 5.41
C ALA A 18 4.21 0.62 6.55
N CYS A 19 3.33 1.59 6.81
CA CYS A 19 2.26 1.44 7.80
C CYS A 19 1.33 0.26 7.46
N LEU A 20 0.97 0.10 6.18
CA LEU A 20 0.17 -1.05 5.74
C LEU A 20 0.90 -2.38 5.98
N GLN A 21 2.21 -2.43 5.72
CA GLN A 21 3.01 -3.63 5.98
C GLN A 21 3.06 -3.99 7.47
N GLU A 22 3.19 -2.99 8.35
CA GLU A 22 3.19 -3.22 9.80
C GLU A 22 1.85 -3.80 10.26
N THR A 23 0.73 -3.24 9.78
CA THR A 23 -0.61 -3.77 10.09
C THR A 23 -0.80 -5.19 9.55
N ILE A 24 -0.33 -5.50 8.33
CA ILE A 24 -0.37 -6.85 7.76
C ILE A 24 0.39 -7.84 8.65
N ASN A 25 1.59 -7.47 9.10
CA ASN A 25 2.40 -8.30 9.97
C ASN A 25 1.66 -8.57 11.28
N ARG A 26 1.10 -7.52 11.90
CA ARG A 26 0.37 -7.63 13.15
C ARG A 26 -0.85 -8.55 13.04
N LEU A 27 -1.63 -8.42 11.97
CA LEU A 27 -2.79 -9.29 11.74
C LEU A 27 -2.37 -10.75 11.63
N ARG A 28 -1.30 -11.04 10.87
CA ARG A 28 -0.78 -12.40 10.70
C ARG A 28 -0.18 -12.98 11.99
N GLU A 29 0.56 -12.18 12.74
CA GLU A 29 1.08 -12.59 14.05
C GLU A 29 -0.04 -12.89 15.06
N ASP A 30 -1.17 -12.18 14.98
CA ASP A 30 -2.29 -12.39 15.89
C ASP A 30 -3.13 -13.62 15.53
N ILE A 31 -3.06 -14.13 14.28
CA ILE A 31 -3.69 -15.42 13.88
C ILE A 31 -3.18 -16.59 14.74
N ASP A 32 -1.88 -16.59 15.08
CA ASP A 32 -1.26 -17.63 15.92
C ASP A 32 -1.59 -17.48 17.41
N LYS A 33 -2.11 -16.31 17.83
CA LYS A 33 -2.39 -15.99 19.24
C LYS A 33 -3.86 -16.15 19.63
N VAL A 34 -4.76 -16.22 18.66
CA VAL A 34 -6.20 -16.39 18.89
C VAL A 34 -6.60 -17.84 18.63
N ASP A 35 -7.67 -18.33 19.27
CA ASP A 35 -8.21 -19.67 19.01
C ASP A 35 -9.51 -19.63 18.20
N GLU A 36 -10.18 -18.48 18.15
CA GLU A 36 -11.46 -18.31 17.46
C GLU A 36 -11.29 -18.41 15.94
N PRO A 37 -11.86 -19.43 15.26
CA PRO A 37 -11.64 -19.65 13.83
C PRO A 37 -12.16 -18.51 12.95
N GLN A 38 -13.28 -17.89 13.35
CA GLN A 38 -13.89 -16.78 12.60
C GLN A 38 -13.00 -15.53 12.65
N LEU A 39 -12.39 -15.26 13.81
CA LEU A 39 -11.46 -14.14 13.98
C LEU A 39 -10.18 -14.36 13.16
N LYS A 40 -9.63 -15.58 13.12
CA LYS A 40 -8.49 -15.91 12.24
C LYS A 40 -8.80 -15.64 10.78
N ALA A 41 -9.96 -16.08 10.30
CA ALA A 41 -10.38 -15.85 8.92
C ALA A 41 -10.55 -14.36 8.61
N MET A 42 -11.07 -13.58 9.56
CA MET A 42 -11.18 -12.12 9.44
C MET A 42 -9.81 -11.46 9.34
N PHE A 43 -8.83 -11.87 10.15
CA PHE A 43 -7.46 -11.36 10.10
C PHE A 43 -6.76 -11.68 8.78
N GLU A 44 -6.88 -12.93 8.29
CA GLU A 44 -6.28 -13.31 7.01
C GLU A 44 -6.89 -12.53 5.84
N THR A 45 -8.22 -12.42 5.80
CA THR A 45 -8.92 -11.63 4.77
C THR A 45 -8.50 -10.16 4.82
N SER A 46 -8.40 -9.59 6.03
CA SER A 46 -7.95 -8.20 6.20
C SER A 46 -6.51 -8.01 5.72
N ALA A 47 -5.61 -8.95 6.05
CA ALA A 47 -4.22 -8.92 5.61
C ALA A 47 -4.10 -8.99 4.08
N GLU A 48 -4.94 -9.79 3.42
CA GLU A 48 -4.97 -9.89 1.95
C GLU A 48 -5.41 -8.58 1.29
N VAL A 49 -6.51 -7.97 1.78
CA VAL A 49 -6.99 -6.67 1.27
C VAL A 49 -5.93 -5.59 1.44
N LEU A 50 -5.30 -5.51 2.62
CA LEU A 50 -4.22 -4.55 2.88
C LEU A 50 -3.00 -4.80 2.02
N CYS A 51 -2.69 -6.06 1.67
CA CYS A 51 -1.62 -6.40 0.73
C CYS A 51 -1.92 -5.84 -0.67
N GLY A 52 -3.16 -6.00 -1.15
CA GLY A 52 -3.62 -5.40 -2.40
C GLY A 52 -3.51 -3.87 -2.39
N LEU A 53 -3.91 -3.23 -1.29
CA LEU A 53 -3.79 -1.79 -1.13
C LEU A 53 -2.32 -1.33 -1.14
N LYS A 54 -1.44 -2.00 -0.38
CA LYS A 54 0.01 -1.74 -0.35
C LYS A 54 0.61 -1.84 -1.77
N LYS A 55 0.20 -2.84 -2.54
CA LYS A 55 0.64 -2.98 -3.94
C LYS A 55 0.23 -1.77 -4.78
N ALA A 56 -1.00 -1.28 -4.65
CA ALA A 56 -1.45 -0.09 -5.37
C ALA A 56 -0.60 1.16 -5.06
N TYR A 57 -0.15 1.34 -3.81
CA TYR A 57 0.81 2.40 -3.46
C TYR A 57 2.17 2.21 -4.13
N SER A 58 2.68 0.97 -4.17
CA SER A 58 3.96 0.64 -4.84
C SER A 58 3.87 0.84 -6.35
N ASP A 59 2.74 0.46 -6.96
CA ASP A 59 2.47 0.64 -8.39
C ASP A 59 2.37 2.11 -8.77
N TYR A 60 1.83 2.97 -7.89
CA TYR A 60 1.80 4.43 -8.09
C TYR A 60 3.20 5.03 -8.19
N GLU A 61 4.14 4.59 -7.35
CA GLU A 61 5.53 5.03 -7.43
C GLU A 61 6.19 4.59 -8.74
N GLN A 62 6.03 3.31 -9.10
CA GLN A 62 6.64 2.74 -10.31
C GLN A 62 6.07 3.33 -11.61
N LYS A 63 4.76 3.61 -11.67
CA LYS A 63 4.11 4.26 -12.82
C LYS A 63 4.45 5.74 -12.97
N LYS A 64 4.93 6.39 -11.90
CA LYS A 64 5.48 7.76 -11.99
C LYS A 64 6.94 7.77 -12.44
N GLU A 65 7.74 6.78 -12.04
CA GLU A 65 9.10 6.60 -12.55
C GLU A 65 9.10 6.20 -14.04
N SER A 66 8.18 5.32 -14.43
CA SER A 66 7.86 5.01 -15.82
C SER A 66 6.88 6.04 -16.38
N ALA A 67 7.35 7.26 -16.62
CA ALA A 67 6.58 8.32 -17.25
C ALA A 67 5.63 7.76 -18.33
N TRP A 68 4.34 7.97 -18.10
CA TRP A 68 3.20 7.62 -18.95
C TRP A 68 3.55 7.67 -20.46
N PRO A 69 3.55 6.56 -21.21
CA PRO A 69 3.75 6.60 -22.67
C PRO A 69 2.50 7.07 -23.44
N GLY A 70 1.45 7.54 -22.75
CA GLY A 70 0.15 7.89 -23.34
C GLY A 70 -0.07 9.38 -23.65
N GLY A 71 0.99 10.18 -23.70
CA GLY A 71 0.95 11.60 -24.01
C GLY A 71 1.39 11.94 -25.44
N ARG A 72 1.06 11.11 -26.45
CA ARG A 72 1.27 11.46 -27.86
C ARG A 72 -0.03 11.39 -28.64
N GLU A 73 -0.50 12.59 -28.98
CA GLU A 73 -1.21 12.94 -30.21
C GLU A 73 -2.46 12.11 -30.56
N LEU A 74 -3.62 12.59 -30.11
CA LEU A 74 -4.81 12.57 -30.95
C LEU A 74 -4.76 13.81 -31.84
N HIS A 75 -4.02 13.71 -32.95
CA HIS A 75 -4.22 14.61 -34.08
C HIS A 75 -4.39 13.74 -35.32
N SER A 76 -5.65 13.49 -35.67
CA SER A 76 -6.14 13.13 -37.00
C SER A 76 -7.65 13.31 -36.99
#